data_AF-A0A7H8PIQ2-F1
#
_entry.id   AF-A0A7H8PIQ2-F1
#
_cell.length_a   1.000
_cell.length_b   1.000
_cell.length_c   1.000
_cell.angle_alpha   90.00
_cell.angle_beta   90.00
_cell.angle_gamma   90.00
#
_symmetry.space_group_name_H-M   'P 1'
#
loop_
_entity.id
_entity.type
_entity.pdbx_description
1 polymer ?
#
loop_
_entity_poly.entity_id
_entity_poly.type
_entity_poly.pdbx_seq_one_letter_code
_entity_poly.pdbx_strand_id
1 'polypeptide(L)'
;MKYYRAILKYYYEINLFNLLFCLLSGYLFGVFWAILFFFTIGIVIGLIGFQIFKKQEYYMYYNLGFTRTDLLKKVLLLHGCLLIPFTGITVIFI
;
A
#
# COMPACT_ATOMS: atom_id res chain seq x y z
N MET A 1 -0.92 -19.61 -10.17
CA MET A 1 -1.27 -18.17 -10.25
C MET A 1 -0.26 -17.52 -11.19
N LYS A 2 -0.66 -16.78 -12.23
CA LYS A 2 0.32 -16.08 -13.09
C LYS A 2 1.03 -14.97 -12.28
N TYR A 3 2.29 -14.68 -12.58
CA TYR A 3 3.15 -13.75 -11.85
C TYR A 3 2.51 -12.37 -11.57
N TYR A 4 1.88 -11.76 -12.57
CA TYR A 4 1.22 -10.46 -12.41
C TYR A 4 0.07 -10.51 -11.37
N ARG A 5 -0.67 -11.62 -11.33
CA ARG A 5 -1.82 -11.79 -10.43
C ARG A 5 -1.37 -11.92 -8.97
N ALA A 6 -0.19 -12.49 -8.74
CA ALA A 6 0.41 -12.55 -7.40
C ALA A 6 0.80 -11.14 -6.90
N ILE A 7 1.43 -10.34 -7.76
CA ILE A 7 1.81 -8.96 -7.42
C ILE A 7 0.56 -8.10 -7.14
N LEU A 8 -0.47 -8.22 -7.98
CA LEU A 8 -1.74 -7.50 -7.78
C LEU A 8 -2.45 -7.92 -6.49
N LYS A 9 -2.44 -9.22 -6.16
CA LYS A 9 -2.99 -9.70 -4.88
C LYS A 9 -2.25 -9.08 -3.70
N TYR A 10 -0.92 -9.11 -3.71
CA TYR A 10 -0.09 -8.52 -2.67
C TYR A 10 -0.37 -7.01 -2.51
N TYR A 11 -0.42 -6.28 -3.63
CA TYR A 11 -0.74 -4.85 -3.64
C TYR A 11 -2.15 -4.55 -3.10
N TYR A 12 -3.15 -5.34 -3.47
CA TYR A 12 -4.53 -5.18 -2.99
C TYR A 12 -4.64 -5.37 -1.48
N GLU A 13 -3.99 -6.40 -0.95
CA GLU A 13 -4.07 -6.71 0.48
C GLU A 13 -3.38 -5.67 1.35
N ILE A 14 -2.23 -5.15 0.91
CA ILE A 14 -1.57 -4.01 1.57
C ILE A 14 -2.47 -2.78 1.54
N ASN A 15 -3.10 -2.49 0.40
CA ASN A 15 -4.00 -1.34 0.29
C ASN A 15 -5.27 -1.49 1.11
N LEU A 16 -5.75 -2.71 1.36
CA LEU A 16 -6.88 -2.94 2.25
C LEU A 16 -6.54 -2.50 3.68
N PHE A 17 -5.36 -2.86 4.18
CA PHE A 17 -4.88 -2.39 5.49
C PHE A 17 -4.63 -0.87 5.51
N ASN A 18 -4.05 -0.32 4.45
CA ASN A 18 -3.89 1.13 4.26
C ASN A 18 -5.25 1.85 4.34
N LEU A 19 -6.25 1.35 3.62
CA LEU A 19 -7.58 1.93 3.55
C LEU A 19 -8.29 1.90 4.91
N LEU A 20 -8.19 0.80 5.66
CA LEU A 20 -8.73 0.72 7.02
C LEU A 20 -8.10 1.77 7.94
N PHE A 21 -6.78 1.96 7.86
CA PHE A 21 -6.11 3.02 8.60
C PHE A 21 -6.58 4.42 8.17
N CYS A 22 -6.76 4.64 6.88
CA CYS A 22 -7.22 5.92 6.34
C CYS A 22 -8.68 6.23 6.69
N LEU A 23 -9.54 5.22 6.77
CA LEU A 23 -10.91 5.40 7.27
C LEU A 23 -10.91 5.83 8.74
N LEU A 24 -10.08 5.20 9.56
CA LEU A 24 -9.95 5.57 10.98
C LEU A 24 -9.40 6.99 11.14
N SER A 25 -8.35 7.35 10.39
CA SER A 25 -7.78 8.69 10.45
C SER A 25 -8.71 9.75 9.85
N GLY A 26 -9.52 9.39 8.86
CA GLY A 26 -10.55 10.28 8.31
C GLY A 26 -11.66 10.59 9.29
N TYR A 27 -12.05 9.62 10.11
CA TYR A 27 -12.99 9.83 11.21
C TYR A 27 -12.43 10.75 12.29
N LEU A 28 -11.12 10.65 12.59
CA LEU A 28 -10.48 11.41 13.67
C LEU A 28 -10.01 12.82 13.26
N PHE A 29 -9.44 12.96 12.07
CA PHE A 29 -8.78 14.18 11.61
C PHE A 29 -9.49 14.82 10.41
N GLY A 30 -10.44 14.13 9.78
CA GLY A 30 -11.18 14.59 8.60
C GLY A 30 -10.68 14.01 7.28
N VAL A 31 -11.51 14.14 6.25
CA VAL A 31 -11.32 13.49 4.93
C VAL A 31 -10.01 13.91 4.25
N PHE A 32 -9.61 15.18 4.37
CA PHE A 32 -8.36 15.67 3.78
C PHE A 32 -7.14 14.90 4.32
N TRP A 33 -7.06 14.71 5.63
CA TRP A 33 -5.96 13.99 6.27
C TRP A 33 -5.97 12.49 5.94
N ALA A 34 -7.15 11.87 5.81
CA ALA A 34 -7.25 10.49 5.34
C ALA A 34 -6.62 10.30 3.95
N ILE A 35 -6.95 11.21 3.02
CA ILE A 35 -6.41 11.16 1.66
C ILE A 35 -4.90 11.37 1.70
N LEU A 36 -4.42 12.36 2.45
CA LEU A 36 -2.99 12.64 2.58
C LEU A 36 -2.23 11.44 3.16
N PHE A 37 -2.78 10.80 4.20
CA PHE A 37 -2.20 9.60 4.78
C PHE A 37 -2.21 8.40 3.82
N PHE A 38 -3.26 8.23 3.01
CA PHE A 38 -3.34 7.13 2.05
C PHE A 38 -2.15 7.10 1.09
N PHE A 39 -1.73 8.27 0.60
CA PHE A 39 -0.61 8.40 -0.33
C PHE A 39 0.77 8.43 0.35
N THR A 40 0.84 8.78 1.64
CA THR A 40 2.11 8.96 2.37
C THR A 40 2.40 7.81 3.33
N ILE A 41 1.94 7.90 4.57
CA ILE A 41 2.31 7.00 5.68
C ILE A 41 1.45 5.72 5.70
N GLY A 42 0.24 5.79 5.15
CA GLY A 42 -0.71 4.69 5.16
C GLY A 42 -0.21 3.42 4.45
N ILE A 43 0.64 3.56 3.42
CA ILE A 43 1.27 2.40 2.78
C ILE A 43 2.21 1.64 3.71
N VAL A 44 2.92 2.35 4.60
CA VAL A 44 3.80 1.75 5.61
C VAL A 44 2.97 0.96 6.62
N ILE A 45 1.83 1.52 7.03
CA ILE A 45 0.88 0.85 7.91
C ILE A 45 0.28 -0.39 7.23
N GLY A 46 -0.02 -0.29 5.94
CA GLY A 46 -0.45 -1.43 5.14
C GLY A 46 0.58 -2.56 5.08
N LEU A 47 1.86 -2.21 4.93
CA LEU A 47 2.98 -3.17 4.95
C LEU A 47 3.13 -3.84 6.32
N ILE A 48 3.03 -3.06 7.41
CA ILE A 48 3.07 -3.57 8.78
C ILE A 48 1.88 -4.52 9.03
N GLY A 49 0.68 -4.11 8.63
CA GLY A 49 -0.53 -4.95 8.73
C GLY A 49 -0.36 -6.27 7.98
N PHE A 50 0.11 -6.23 6.74
CA PHE A 50 0.40 -7.44 5.98
C PHE A 50 1.45 -8.32 6.69
N GLN A 51 2.52 -7.73 7.22
CA GLN A 51 3.58 -8.46 7.92
C GLN A 51 3.09 -9.12 9.21
N ILE A 52 2.17 -8.50 9.95
CA ILE A 52 1.63 -9.04 11.20
C ILE A 52 0.60 -10.15 10.90
N PHE A 53 -0.39 -9.87 10.05
CA PHE A 53 -1.54 -10.76 9.86
C PHE A 53 -1.34 -11.82 8.76
N LYS A 54 -0.49 -11.54 7.76
CA LYS A 54 -0.31 -12.36 6.56
C LYS A 54 1.13 -12.81 6.33
N LYS A 55 1.95 -12.87 7.38
CA LYS A 55 3.36 -13.31 7.30
C LYS A 55 3.53 -14.65 6.57
N GLN A 56 2.60 -15.57 6.78
CA GLN A 56 2.60 -16.90 6.17
C GLN A 56 2.43 -16.88 4.63
N GLU A 57 1.78 -15.85 4.06
CA GLU A 57 1.69 -15.71 2.62
C GLU A 57 3.06 -15.41 1.97
N TYR A 58 4.05 -14.90 2.72
CA TYR A 58 5.40 -14.71 2.17
C TYR A 58 6.04 -16.02 1.69
N TYR A 59 5.71 -17.16 2.29
CA TYR A 59 6.19 -18.46 1.81
C TYR A 59 5.60 -18.81 0.43
N MET A 60 4.34 -18.46 0.19
CA MET A 60 3.71 -18.64 -1.12
C MET A 60 4.42 -17.82 -2.20
N TYR A 61 4.75 -16.56 -1.89
CA TYR A 61 5.48 -15.71 -2.85
C TYR A 61 6.94 -16.17 -3.05
N TYR A 62 7.58 -16.70 -2.01
CA TYR A 62 8.91 -17.27 -2.12
C TYR A 62 8.94 -18.50 -3.04
N ASN A 63 7.93 -19.37 -2.95
CA ASN A 63 7.77 -20.52 -3.85
C ASN A 63 7.53 -20.11 -5.31
N LEU A 64 7.05 -18.89 -5.54
CA LEU A 64 6.92 -18.30 -6.87
C LEU A 64 8.22 -17.64 -7.35
N GLY A 65 9.28 -17.61 -6.54
CA GLY A 65 10.56 -17.00 -6.86
C GLY A 65 10.69 -15.52 -6.50
N PHE A 66 9.74 -14.97 -5.74
CA PHE A 66 9.84 -13.58 -5.26
C PHE A 66 10.48 -13.51 -3.89
N THR A 67 11.42 -12.56 -3.72
CA THR A 67 11.90 -12.21 -2.38
C THR A 67 10.98 -11.16 -1.73
N ARG A 68 11.07 -11.00 -0.40
CA ARG A 68 10.32 -9.98 0.33
C ARG A 68 10.63 -8.56 -0.18
N THR A 69 11.90 -8.30 -0.48
CA THR A 69 12.36 -7.00 -0.98
C THR A 69 11.86 -6.72 -2.40
N ASP A 70 11.74 -7.74 -3.26
CA ASP A 70 11.18 -7.56 -4.61
C ASP A 70 9.71 -7.15 -4.57
N LEU A 71 8.92 -7.80 -3.70
CA LEU A 71 7.51 -7.45 -3.50
C LEU A 71 7.36 -6.03 -2.97
N LEU A 72 8.16 -5.68 -1.97
CA LEU A 72 8.15 -4.36 -1.34
C LEU A 72 8.51 -3.26 -2.35
N LYS A 73 9.58 -3.44 -3.13
CA LYS A 73 9.97 -2.51 -4.20
C LYS A 73 8.85 -2.31 -5.23
N LYS A 74 8.18 -3.38 -5.66
CA LYS A 74 7.07 -3.30 -6.62
C LYS A 74 5.88 -2.51 -6.06
N VAL A 75 5.53 -2.73 -4.80
CA VAL A 75 4.46 -1.97 -4.14
C VAL A 75 4.81 -0.51 -3.99
N LEU A 76 6.03 -0.19 -3.53
CA LEU A 76 6.48 1.19 -3.40
C LEU A 76 6.55 1.91 -4.76
N LEU A 77 6.96 1.22 -5.83
CA LEU A 77 6.95 1.78 -7.17
C LEU A 77 5.53 2.11 -7.66
N LEU A 78 4.58 1.19 -7.46
CA LEU A 78 3.17 1.43 -7.81
C LEU A 78 2.60 2.59 -6.99
N HIS A 79 2.87 2.62 -5.69
CA HIS A 79 2.39 3.68 -4.80
C HIS A 79 3.03 5.04 -5.13
N GLY A 80 4.33 5.06 -5.42
CA GLY A 80 5.04 6.26 -5.85
C GLY A 80 4.51 6.82 -7.18
N CYS A 81 4.17 5.93 -8.13
CA CYS A 81 3.53 6.34 -9.38
C CYS A 81 2.17 7.01 -9.17
N LEU A 82 1.41 6.59 -8.15
CA LEU A 82 0.15 7.21 -7.76
C LEU A 82 0.33 8.48 -6.92
N LEU A 83 1.42 8.57 -6.14
CA LEU A 83 1.73 9.74 -5.32
C LEU A 83 2.09 10.96 -6.17
N ILE A 84 2.84 10.80 -7.26
CA ILE A 84 3.28 11.89 -8.14
C ILE A 84 2.12 12.76 -8.68
N PRO A 85 1.05 12.20 -9.29
CA PRO A 85 -0.08 12.99 -9.73
C PRO A 85 -0.85 13.60 -8.55
N PHE A 86 -0.93 12.90 -7.41
CA PHE A 86 -1.59 13.42 -6.22
C PHE A 86 -0.88 14.67 -5.68
N THR A 87 0.45 14.64 -5.54
CA THR A 87 1.20 15.81 -5.06
C THR A 87 1.11 16.98 -6.04
N GLY A 88 1.13 16.72 -7.35
CA GLY A 88 0.89 17.73 -8.37
C GLY A 88 -0.48 18.42 -8.21
N ILE A 89 -1.52 17.64 -7.96
CA ILE A 89 -2.87 18.18 -7.70
C ILE A 89 -2.89 19.01 -6.42
N THR A 90 -2.35 18.50 -5.31
CA THR A 90 -2.39 19.25 -4.04
C THR A 90 -1.62 20.57 -4.08
N VAL A 91 -0.54 20.66 -4.87
CA VAL A 91 0.23 21.90 -5.04
C VAL A 91 -0.53 22.94 -5.87
N ILE A 92 -1.41 22.52 -6.79
CA ILE A 92 -2.25 23.45 -7.58
C ILE A 92 -3.36 24.09 -6.73
N PHE A 93 -3.83 23.40 -5.69
CA PHE A 93 -4.91 23.86 -4.81
C PHE A 93 -4.45 24.63 -3.56
N ILE A 94 -3.14 24.75 -3.33
CA ILE A 94 -2.50 25.54 -2.27
C ILE A 94 -2.03 26.87 -2.86
#